data_AF-A0A5B1AQA8-F1
#
_entry.id   AF-A0A5B1AQA8-F1
#
_cell.length_a   1.000
_cell.length_b   1.000
_cell.length_c   1.000
_cell.angle_alpha   90.00
_cell.angle_beta   90.00
_cell.angle_gamma   90.00
#
_symmetry.space_group_name_H-M   'P 1'
#
loop_
_entity.id
_entity.type
_entity.pdbx_description
1 polymer ?
#
loop_
_entity_poly.entity_id
_entity_poly.type
_entity_poly.pdbx_seq_one_letter_code
_entity_poly.pdbx_strand_id
1 'polypeptide(L)'
;MGYWVEHVRKPVRFADGVAQAEALGATTFVEVGPHAGLAGAVPLLAKNRPEAQFLLTGLGRLFTDGVAINWQHVFNGLAAHRVELPTYAFTRQRYWL
;
A
#
# COMPACT_ATOMS: atom_id res chain seq x y z
N MET A 1 -8.32 30.90 -10.37
CA MET A 1 -9.63 30.24 -10.21
C MET A 1 -10.11 29.65 -11.54
N GLY A 2 -9.46 28.60 -12.06
CA GLY A 2 -9.78 28.06 -13.39
C GLY A 2 -9.50 26.56 -13.56
N TYR A 3 -8.52 26.04 -12.84
CA TYR A 3 -8.15 24.63 -12.88
C TYR A 3 -9.32 23.67 -12.66
N TRP A 4 -10.14 23.87 -11.62
CA TRP A 4 -11.26 22.97 -11.32
C TRP A 4 -12.35 22.96 -12.40
N VAL A 5 -12.64 24.11 -13.01
CA VAL A 5 -13.59 24.21 -14.13
C VAL A 5 -13.04 23.54 -15.38
N GLU A 6 -11.74 23.69 -15.65
CA GLU A 6 -11.09 22.97 -16.75
C GLU A 6 -10.99 21.47 -16.49
N HIS A 7 -10.74 21.04 -15.25
CA HIS A 7 -10.58 19.65 -14.86
C HIS A 7 -11.86 18.84 -15.13
N VAL A 8 -13.04 19.45 -14.94
CA VAL A 8 -14.33 18.81 -15.25
C VAL A 8 -14.60 18.78 -16.76
N ARG A 9 -13.95 19.65 -17.55
CA ARG A 9 -14.20 19.83 -19.00
C ARG A 9 -13.22 19.08 -19.91
N LYS A 10 -11.99 18.84 -19.45
CA LYS A 10 -10.92 18.21 -20.24
C LYS A 10 -10.85 16.70 -19.96
N PRO A 11 -10.41 15.89 -20.93
CA PRO A 11 -10.22 14.45 -20.72
C PRO A 11 -9.15 14.20 -19.64
N VAL A 12 -9.39 13.18 -18.81
CA VAL A 12 -8.43 12.75 -17.78
C VAL A 12 -7.28 11.98 -18.44
N ARG A 13 -6.09 12.58 -18.43
CA ARG A 13 -4.85 11.97 -18.96
C ARG A 13 -4.18 11.07 -17.91
N PHE A 14 -4.90 10.06 -17.42
CA PHE A 14 -4.45 9.21 -16.31
C PHE A 14 -3.13 8.48 -16.61
N ALA A 15 -3.03 7.85 -17.79
CA ALA A 15 -1.83 7.12 -18.20
C ALA A 15 -0.58 8.02 -18.27
N ASP A 16 -0.73 9.25 -18.76
CA ASP A 16 0.38 10.21 -18.79
C ASP A 16 0.81 10.61 -17.38
N GLY A 17 -0.15 10.72 -16.44
CA GLY A 17 0.14 10.96 -15.04
C GLY A 17 0.93 9.82 -14.39
N VAL A 18 0.55 8.57 -14.67
CA VAL A 18 1.28 7.37 -14.20
C VAL A 18 2.68 7.33 -14.78
N ALA A 19 2.82 7.47 -16.10
CA ALA A 19 4.12 7.47 -16.78
C ALA A 19 5.05 8.58 -16.26
N GLN A 20 4.50 9.77 -15.97
CA GLN A 20 5.27 10.85 -15.36
C GLN A 20 5.70 10.52 -13.93
N ALA A 21 4.86 9.87 -13.13
CA ALA A 21 5.22 9.45 -11.78
C ALA A 21 6.34 8.40 -11.81
N GLU A 22 6.28 7.43 -12.73
CA GLU A 22 7.34 6.45 -12.95
C GLU A 22 8.65 7.13 -13.37
N ALA A 23 8.58 8.11 -14.28
CA ALA A 23 9.75 8.89 -14.70
C ALA A 23 10.38 9.70 -13.55
N LEU A 24 9.60 10.04 -12.52
CA LEU A 24 10.06 10.68 -11.29
C LEU A 24 10.55 9.66 -10.23
N GLY A 25 10.55 8.37 -10.55
CA GLY A 25 11.07 7.30 -9.70
C GLY A 25 10.02 6.58 -8.85
N ALA A 26 8.72 6.81 -9.07
CA ALA A 26 7.68 6.03 -8.40
C ALA A 26 7.71 4.57 -8.88
N THR A 27 7.85 3.62 -7.95
CA THR A 27 7.89 2.16 -8.24
C THR A 27 6.67 1.42 -7.72
N THR A 28 5.84 2.06 -6.90
CA THR A 28 4.72 1.44 -6.22
C THR A 28 3.53 2.38 -6.24
N PHE A 29 2.36 1.86 -6.65
CA PHE A 29 1.13 2.61 -6.75
C PHE A 29 0.09 2.08 -5.76
N VAL A 30 -0.72 2.99 -5.24
CA VAL A 30 -1.76 2.69 -4.25
C VAL A 30 -3.07 3.26 -4.75
N GLU A 31 -4.14 2.46 -4.71
CA GLU A 31 -5.49 2.93 -5.02
C GLU A 31 -6.23 3.29 -3.74
N VAL A 32 -6.67 4.55 -3.69
CA VAL A 32 -7.51 5.09 -2.61
C VAL A 32 -8.93 5.24 -3.14
N GLY A 33 -9.74 4.19 -2.96
CA GLY A 33 -11.13 4.20 -3.40
C GLY A 33 -11.78 2.83 -3.29
N PRO A 34 -13.13 2.77 -3.30
CA PRO A 34 -13.87 1.54 -3.00
C PRO A 34 -13.92 0.53 -4.16
N HIS A 35 -13.38 0.85 -5.33
CA HIS A 35 -13.56 0.05 -6.54
C HIS A 35 -12.44 -0.98 -6.78
N ALA A 36 -11.24 -0.74 -6.24
CA ALA A 36 -10.08 -1.62 -6.43
C ALA A 36 -9.85 -1.98 -7.92
N GLY A 37 -10.00 -0.98 -8.79
CA GLY A 37 -10.05 -1.15 -10.25
C GLY A 37 -8.76 -0.82 -10.99
N LEU A 38 -7.76 -0.22 -10.33
CA LEU A 38 -6.49 0.17 -10.94
C LEU A 38 -5.51 -1.00 -10.92
N ALA A 39 -5.47 -1.74 -12.03
CA ALA A 39 -4.52 -2.82 -12.22
C ALA A 39 -3.07 -2.33 -11.99
N GLY A 40 -2.30 -3.06 -11.18
CA GLY A 40 -0.93 -2.70 -10.80
C GLY A 40 -0.81 -1.81 -9.56
N ALA A 41 -1.92 -1.26 -9.04
CA ALA A 41 -1.95 -0.56 -7.76
C ALA A 41 -2.40 -1.48 -6.62
N VAL A 42 -1.90 -1.25 -5.41
CA VAL A 42 -2.39 -1.91 -4.19
C VAL A 42 -3.64 -1.18 -3.71
N PRO A 43 -4.83 -1.81 -3.70
CA PRO A 43 -6.04 -1.17 -3.20
C PRO A 43 -6.05 -1.13 -1.67
N LEU A 44 -6.46 0.01 -1.09
CA LEU A 44 -6.61 0.16 0.36
C LEU A 44 -8.07 0.15 0.84
N LEU A 45 -9.02 0.20 -0.08
CA LEU A 45 -10.45 0.17 0.21
C LEU A 45 -11.17 -0.73 -0.80
N ALA A 46 -12.28 -1.31 -0.38
CA ALA A 46 -13.17 -2.06 -1.25
C ALA A 46 -14.61 -1.96 -0.76
N LYS A 47 -15.54 -1.76 -1.71
CA LYS A 47 -16.97 -1.69 -1.43
C LYS A 47 -17.44 -2.97 -0.74
N ASN A 48 -18.30 -2.82 0.28
CA ASN A 48 -18.88 -3.93 1.05
C ASN A 48 -17.84 -4.85 1.73
N ARG A 49 -16.64 -4.33 2.05
CA ARG A 49 -15.63 -5.03 2.85
C ARG A 49 -15.34 -4.27 4.14
N PRO A 50 -14.97 -4.95 5.24
CA PRO A 50 -14.53 -4.28 6.46
C PRO A 50 -13.28 -3.43 6.20
N GLU A 51 -13.40 -2.12 6.39
CA GLU A 51 -12.36 -1.15 6.02
C GLU A 51 -11.02 -1.42 6.70
N ALA A 52 -11.04 -1.66 8.02
CA ALA A 52 -9.83 -1.91 8.81
C ALA A 52 -9.07 -3.16 8.32
N GLN A 53 -9.79 -4.26 8.06
CA GLN A 53 -9.17 -5.49 7.57
C GLN A 53 -8.55 -5.28 6.19
N PHE A 54 -9.26 -4.59 5.30
CA PHE A 54 -8.80 -4.36 3.93
C PHE A 54 -7.59 -3.43 3.90
N LEU A 55 -7.62 -2.35 4.68
CA LEU A 55 -6.50 -1.43 4.85
C LEU A 55 -5.26 -2.16 5.40
N LEU A 56 -5.39 -2.93 6.48
CA LEU A 56 -4.28 -3.68 7.07
C LEU A 56 -3.72 -4.74 6.11
N THR A 57 -4.58 -5.37 5.32
CA THR A 57 -4.14 -6.32 4.28
C THR A 57 -3.33 -5.61 3.19
N GLY A 58 -3.79 -4.43 2.74
CA GLY A 58 -3.07 -3.60 1.77
C GLY A 58 -1.71 -3.11 2.30
N LEU A 59 -1.66 -2.65 3.56
CA LEU A 59 -0.41 -2.26 4.22
C LEU A 59 0.55 -3.44 4.37
N GLY A 60 0.03 -4.63 4.70
CA GLY A 60 0.82 -5.86 4.75
C GLY A 60 1.45 -6.20 3.40
N ARG A 61 0.69 -6.06 2.30
CA ARG A 61 1.21 -6.25 0.94
C ARG A 61 2.30 -5.25 0.58
N LEU A 62 2.08 -3.97 0.86
CA LEU A 62 3.10 -2.93 0.65
C LEU A 62 4.38 -3.23 1.42
N PHE A 63 4.25 -3.68 2.68
CA PHE A 63 5.39 -4.05 3.50
C PHE A 63 6.16 -5.26 2.94
N THR A 64 5.47 -6.30 2.46
CA THR A 64 6.13 -7.44 1.81
C THR A 64 6.78 -7.08 0.48
N ASP A 65 6.26 -6.05 -0.19
CA ASP A 65 6.82 -5.49 -1.43
C ASP A 65 8.00 -4.52 -1.15
N GLY A 66 8.41 -4.38 0.12
CA GLY A 66 9.58 -3.61 0.53
C GLY A 66 9.31 -2.14 0.87
N VAL A 67 8.05 -1.70 0.84
CA VAL A 67 7.68 -0.34 1.26
C VAL A 67 7.82 -0.22 2.77
N ALA A 68 8.57 0.79 3.23
CA ALA A 68 8.73 1.06 4.65
C ALA A 68 7.43 1.59 5.26
N ILE A 69 6.77 0.76 6.08
CA ILE A 69 5.57 1.14 6.82
C ILE A 69 5.92 1.50 8.27
N ASN A 70 5.51 2.68 8.72
CA ASN A 70 5.61 3.05 10.13
C ASN A 70 4.46 2.39 10.93
N TRP A 71 4.69 1.16 11.37
CA TRP A 71 3.73 0.40 12.17
C TRP A 71 3.37 1.07 13.50
N GLN A 72 4.27 1.87 14.08
CA GLN A 72 3.95 2.61 15.31
C GLN A 72 2.85 3.64 15.09
N HIS A 73 2.88 4.35 13.95
CA HIS A 73 1.80 5.28 13.58
C HIS A 73 0.51 4.54 13.24
N VAL A 74 0.58 3.40 12.56
CA VAL A 74 -0.60 2.58 12.23
C VAL A 74 -1.34 2.12 13.49
N PHE A 75 -0.61 1.75 14.54
CA PHE A 75 -1.21 1.30 15.80
C PHE A 75 -1.42 2.41 16.85
N ASN A 76 -1.08 3.66 16.54
CA ASN A 76 -1.28 4.76 17.48
C ASN A 76 -2.77 4.97 17.78
N GLY A 77 -3.12 5.14 19.06
CA GLY A 77 -4.51 5.25 19.52
C GLY A 77 -5.26 3.92 19.60
N LEU A 78 -4.63 2.80 19.20
CA LEU A 78 -5.15 1.46 19.43
C LEU A 78 -4.50 0.87 20.70
N ALA A 79 -5.22 0.05 21.45
CA ALA A 79 -4.71 -0.67 22.62
C ALA A 79 -3.75 -1.83 22.24
N ALA A 80 -2.88 -1.61 21.27
CA ALA A 80 -1.90 -2.56 20.79
C ALA A 80 -0.76 -2.71 21.81
N HIS A 81 -0.34 -3.96 22.04
CA HIS A 81 0.76 -4.29 22.93
C HIS A 81 1.74 -5.21 22.21
N ARG A 82 3.03 -5.09 22.55
CA ARG A 82 4.05 -6.02 22.06
C ARG A 82 3.81 -7.38 22.72
N VAL A 83 3.86 -8.43 21.91
CA VAL A 83 3.77 -9.82 22.37
C VAL A 83 5.07 -10.53 22.04
N GLU A 84 5.45 -11.51 22.84
CA GLU A 84 6.57 -12.39 22.49
C GLU A 84 6.17 -13.26 21.30
N LEU A 85 7.05 -13.29 20.30
CA LEU A 85 6.90 -14.14 19.12
C LEU A 85 7.86 -15.33 19.22
N PRO A 86 7.52 -16.49 18.64
CA PRO A 86 8.45 -17.59 18.52
C PRO A 86 9.78 -17.12 17.93
N THR A 87 10.88 -17.63 18.48
CA THR A 87 12.20 -17.33 17.94
C THR A 87 12.33 -17.91 16.54
N TYR A 88 13.11 -17.23 15.70
CA TYR A 88 13.30 -17.59 14.30
C TYR A 88 13.63 -19.08 14.15
N ALA A 89 12.87 -19.78 13.31
CA ALA A 89 13.09 -21.19 13.01
C ALA A 89 14.28 -21.34 12.05
N PHE A 90 15.51 -21.28 12.58
CA PHE A 90 16.71 -21.47 11.78
C PHE A 90 16.68 -22.83 11.08
N THR A 91 16.75 -22.82 9.76
CA THR A 91 16.99 -24.03 8.97
C THR A 91 18.46 -24.41 9.12
N ARG A 92 18.74 -25.42 9.96
CA ARG A 92 20.10 -25.86 10.25
C ARG A 92 20.62 -26.73 9.12
N GLN A 93 21.71 -26.29 8.49
CA GLN A 93 22.53 -27.13 7.62
C GLN A 93 23.85 -27.44 8.32
N ARG A 94 24.29 -28.70 8.21
CA ARG A 94 25.59 -29.12 8.76
C ARG A 94 26.66 -28.80 7.73
N TYR A 95 27.56 -27.89 8.10
CA TYR A 95 28.75 -27.56 7.33
C TYR A 95 29.95 -28.21 8.03
N TRP A 96 30.64 -29.12 7.34
CA TRP A 96 31.90 -29.73 7.77
C TRP A 96 32.96 -29.47 6.69
N LEU A 97 34.23 -29.41 7.10
CA LEU A 97 35.41 -29.21 6.24
C LEU A 97 36.02 -30.56 5.84
#